data_AF-A0A968CYN0-F1
#
_entry.id   AF-A0A968CYN0-F1
#
_cell.length_a   1.000
_cell.length_b   1.000
_cell.length_c   1.000
_cell.angle_alpha   90.00
_cell.angle_beta   90.00
_cell.angle_gamma   90.00
#
_symmetry.space_group_name_H-M   'P 1'
#
loop_
_entity.id
_entity.type
_entity.pdbx_description
1 polymer ?
#
loop_
_entity_poly.entity_id
_entity_poly.type
_entity_poly.pdbx_seq_one_letter_code
_entity_poly.pdbx_strand_id
1 'polypeptide(L)' 'MTTEQPPTVIDASGLILGRMASMVAKRLLQGENIVIVNAEKSALSGKRLSRVKEAREFLEVGHPGKGP' A
#
# COMPACT_ATOMS: atom_id res chain seq x y z
N MET A 1 -15.99 13.48 -25.53
CA MET A 1 -14.95 12.42 -25.65
C MET A 1 -14.34 12.25 -24.28
N THR A 2 -14.85 11.33 -23.46
CA THR A 2 -14.18 10.93 -22.22
C THR A 2 -12.97 10.10 -22.63
N THR A 3 -11.80 10.74 -22.67
CA THR A 3 -10.54 10.01 -22.72
C THR A 3 -10.38 9.33 -21.38
N GLU A 4 -10.77 8.06 -21.27
CA GLU A 4 -10.33 7.22 -20.17
C GLU A 4 -8.81 7.11 -20.30
N GLN A 5 -8.09 7.93 -19.54
CA GLN A 5 -6.65 7.73 -19.43
C GLN A 5 -6.43 6.36 -18.80
N PRO A 6 -5.70 5.46 -19.47
CA PRO A 6 -5.46 4.14 -18.92
C PRO A 6 -4.76 4.30 -17.57
N PRO A 7 -5.18 3.57 -16.54
CA PRO A 7 -4.57 3.70 -15.23
C PRO A 7 -3.11 3.29 -15.30
N THR A 8 -2.24 4.04 -14.60
CA THR A 8 -0.83 3.69 -14.52
C THR A 8 -0.66 2.45 -13.68
N VAL A 9 -0.14 1.38 -14.27
CA VAL A 9 0.10 0.11 -13.59
C VAL A 9 1.50 0.11 -12.97
N ILE A 10 1.59 -0.20 -11.68
CA ILE A 10 2.83 -0.30 -10.91
C ILE A 10 2.97 -1.72 -10.37
N ASP A 11 4.06 -2.40 -10.71
CA ASP A 11 4.44 -3.67 -10.11
C ASP A 11 5.14 -3.44 -8.77
N ALA A 12 4.58 -3.96 -7.68
CA ALA A 12 5.12 -3.82 -6.33
C ALA A 12 6.26 -4.79 -6.01
N SER A 13 6.58 -5.74 -6.92
CA SER A 13 7.60 -6.76 -6.71
C SER A 13 8.97 -6.14 -6.39
N GLY A 14 9.50 -6.43 -5.19
CA GLY A 14 10.81 -5.91 -4.74
C GLY A 14 10.82 -4.42 -4.37
N LEU A 15 9.70 -3.71 -4.49
CA LEU A 15 9.59 -2.33 -4.03
C LEU A 15 9.39 -2.27 -2.51
N ILE A 16 10.05 -1.31 -1.87
CA ILE A 16 9.84 -1.07 -0.43
C ILE A 16 8.48 -0.41 -0.23
N LEU A 17 7.56 -1.10 0.46
CA LEU A 17 6.15 -0.71 0.61
C LEU A 17 5.99 0.75 1.05
N GLY A 18 6.69 1.17 2.11
CA GLY A 18 6.58 2.54 2.62
C GLY A 18 7.06 3.60 1.62
N ARG A 19 8.16 3.34 0.91
CA ARG A 19 8.72 4.28 -0.09
C ARG A 19 7.78 4.40 -1.29
N MET A 20 7.27 3.26 -1.77
CA MET A 20 6.29 3.22 -2.85
C MET A 20 5.02 4.00 -2.47
N ALA A 21 4.48 3.77 -1.26
CA ALA A 21 3.27 4.43 -0.79
C ALA A 21 3.39 5.96 -0.79
N SER A 22 4.52 6.51 -0.33
CA SER A 22 4.74 7.97 -0.35
C SER A 22 4.76 8.57 -1.76
N MET A 23 5.34 7.85 -2.72
CA MET A 23 5.38 8.30 -4.12
C MET A 23 4.00 8.19 -4.79
N VAL A 24 3.31 7.06 -4.56
CA VAL A 24 1.95 6.84 -5.06
C VAL A 24 1.00 7.88 -4.50
N ALA A 25 1.05 8.17 -3.20
CA ALA A 25 0.18 9.19 -2.58
C ALA A 25 0.31 10.56 -3.25
N LYS A 26 1.53 11.00 -3.57
CA LYS A 26 1.75 12.27 -4.28
C LYS A 26 1.12 12.27 -5.68
N ARG A 27 1.26 11.17 -6.41
CA ARG A 27 0.71 11.03 -7.77
C ARG A 27 -0.83 10.95 -7.77
N LEU A 28 -1.40 10.25 -6.79
CA LEU A 28 -2.85 10.22 -6.58
C LEU A 28 -3.41 11.63 -6.29
N LEU A 29 -2.71 12.44 -5.47
CA LEU A 29 -3.08 13.84 -5.21
C LEU A 29 -2.98 14.74 -6.46
N GLN A 30 -2.16 14.36 -7.43
CA GLN A 30 -2.05 15.05 -8.73
C GLN A 30 -3.16 14.65 -9.71
N GLY A 31 -4.08 13.76 -9.30
CA GLY A 31 -5.22 13.32 -10.13
C GLY A 31 -4.91 12.12 -11.02
N GLU A 32 -3.78 11.43 -10.79
CA GLU A 32 -3.44 10.22 -11.54
C GLU A 32 -4.19 8.99 -11.00
N ASN A 33 -4.73 8.16 -11.90
CA ASN A 33 -5.29 6.85 -11.54
C ASN A 33 -4.19 5.79 -11.59
N ILE A 34 -3.94 5.11 -10.46
CA ILE A 34 -2.86 4.13 -10.32
C ILE A 34 -3.41 2.77 -9.90
N VAL A 35 -2.96 1.70 -10.56
CA VAL A 35 -3.25 0.31 -10.20
C VAL A 35 -1.96 -0.36 -9.76
N ILE A 36 -1.94 -0.95 -8.55
CA ILE A 36 -0.79 -1.67 -8.03
C ILE A 36 -1.02 -3.17 -8.22
N VAL A 37 -0.06 -3.87 -8.83
CA VAL A 37 -0.07 -5.33 -9.04
C VAL A 37 1.03 -6.00 -8.22
N ASN A 38 0.87 -7.30 -7.93
CA ASN A 38 1.79 -8.10 -7.10
C ASN A 38 2.10 -7.49 -5.71
N ALA A 39 1.11 -6.90 -5.03
CA ALA A 39 1.30 -6.24 -3.74
C ALA A 39 1.90 -7.18 -2.67
N GLU A 40 1.61 -8.48 -2.76
CA GLU A 40 2.14 -9.53 -1.88
C GLU A 40 3.66 -9.73 -2.01
N LYS A 41 4.27 -9.29 -3.12
CA LYS A 41 5.72 -9.37 -3.38
C LYS A 41 6.48 -8.10 -2.98
N SER A 42 5.80 -7.14 -2.37
CA SER A 42 6.43 -5.93 -1.87
C SER A 42 7.35 -6.22 -0.68
N ALA A 43 8.42 -5.44 -0.56
CA ALA A 43 9.40 -5.58 0.51
C ALA A 43 9.05 -4.68 1.70
N LEU A 44 9.07 -5.25 2.90
CA LEU A 44 9.02 -4.50 4.16
C LEU A 44 10.39 -4.49 4.81
N SER A 45 10.93 -3.30 5.05
CA SER A 45 12.20 -3.14 5.75
C SER A 45 12.05 -3.38 7.25
N GLY A 46 13.03 -4.05 7.86
CA GLY A 46 13.11 -4.28 9.30
C GLY A 46 13.08 -5.75 9.67
N LYS A 47 13.12 -6.05 10.98
CA LYS A 47 13.07 -7.42 11.49
C LYS A 47 11.65 -7.97 11.35
N ARG A 48 11.53 -9.15 10.74
CA ARG A 48 10.24 -9.84 10.50
C ARG A 48 9.37 -9.92 11.76
N LEU A 49 9.95 -10.32 12.90
CA LEU A 49 9.21 -10.45 14.16
C LEU A 49 8.61 -9.13 14.66
N SER A 50 9.32 -8.00 14.47
CA SER A 50 8.81 -6.68 14.84
C SER A 50 7.58 -6.32 14.02
N ARG A 51 7.67 -6.50 12.69
CA ARG A 51 6.56 -6.19 11.77
C ARG A 51 5.31 -7.03 12.03
N VAL A 52 5.51 -8.31 12.30
CA VAL A 52 4.41 -9.22 12.65
C VAL A 52 3.78 -8.82 14.00
N LYS A 53 4.59 -8.43 14.98
CA LYS A 53 4.12 -7.97 16.30
C LYS A 53 3.32 -6.67 16.18
N GLU A 54 3.85 -5.67 15.49
CA GLU A 54 3.17 -4.40 15.21
C GLU A 54 1.81 -4.62 14.52
N ALA A 55 1.76 -5.51 13.53
CA ALA A 55 0.51 -5.83 12.84
C ALA A 55 -0.51 -6.52 13.77
N ARG A 56 -0.06 -7.38 14.69
CA ARG A 56 -0.95 -8.01 15.68
C ARG A 56 -1.48 -7.02 16.69
N GLU A 57 -0.61 -6.16 17.23
CA GLU A 57 -1.00 -5.09 18.15
C GLU A 57 -2.05 -4.17 17.54
N PHE A 58 -1.92 -3.84 16.26
CA PHE A 58 -2.93 -3.05 15.55
C PHE A 58 -4.31 -3.72 15.50
N LEU A 59 -4.37 -5.05 15.38
CA LEU A 59 -5.64 -5.80 15.38
C LEU A 59 -6.30 -5.86 16.76
N GLU A 60 -5.55 -5.61 17.82
CA GLU A 60 -6.08 -5.49 19.19
C GLU A 60 -6.71 -4.10 19.45
N VAL A 61 -6.47 -3.14 18.56
CA VAL A 61 -7.11 -1.82 18.61
C VAL A 61 -8.53 -1.95 18.05
N GLY A 62 -9.50 -1.39 18.77
CA GLY A 62 -10.86 -1.18 18.26
C GLY A 62 -11.91 -2.20 18.65
N HIS A 63 -13.00 -2.20 17.89
CA HIS A 63 -14.13 -3.10 18.07
C HIS A 63 -14.29 -4.00 16.84
N PRO A 64 -14.35 -5.34 16.99
CA PRO A 64 -14.35 -6.30 15.88
C PRO A 64 -15.34 -6.02 14.74
N GLY A 65 -16.50 -5.41 15.05
CA GLY A 65 -17.57 -5.12 14.08
C GLY A 65 -17.71 -3.66 13.64
N LYS A 66 -16.90 -2.73 14.14
CA LYS A 66 -17.02 -1.29 13.79
C LYS A 66 -15.74 -0.67 13.23
N GLY A 67 -14.60 -1.35 13.40
CA GLY A 67 -13.30 -0.91 12.90
C GLY A 67 -12.24 -0.98 13.99
N PRO A 68 -10.97 -0.76 13.63
CA PRO A 68 -9.94 -0.54 14.63
C PRO A 68 -10.27 0.67 15.53
#